data_AF-A0AAV8H222-F1
#
_entry.id   AF-A0AAV8H222-F1
#
_cell.length_a   1.000
_cell.length_b   1.000
_cell.length_c   1.000
_cell.angle_alpha   90.00
_cell.angle_beta   90.00
_cell.angle_gamma   90.00
#
_symmetry.space_group_name_H-M   'P 1'
#
loop_
_entity.id
_entity.type
_entity.pdbx_description
1 polymer ?
#
loop_
_entity_poly.entity_id
_entity_poly.type
_entity_poly.pdbx_seq_one_letter_code
_entity_poly.pdbx_strand_id
1 'polypeptide(L)'
;MGPDWSLLPPELLEMIAKKVTSLADYIRFRAVCHPWRSTSPPRPLHLPIQIPWLMLPYKTQGNADGGSTRLFYDLSTSKIHSLDLPETHGVEICGSSHGWFVLHKGRVTSLFNPITRATIPLPPYITPSSHLGLAPDGNDGLWNGVPFLENWDDHYSSVRLTQTFIVKKAILTSSPLDTTSCFVIVFTSSRLELAFCKIGDKCWTVIRFKAYFTGGISDFTFSNGFLYTIDKHGSVTKYDLINPSKMIMGGGIDPYNKYLVCGDGVDGDVLLLSARRGRRNNVEKDVEWECVYRVFKFSIDEELKWIEVNDVGKNVLFVGGIRHALSLSSANLQLPDWGANCLYYSTQVPQSKSQFDPVPWFSNTKLILVRVNNWTVTDVIGDFGSFQFNEYWNVQKMSFWLTPSLL
;
A
#
# COMPACT_ATOMS: atom_id res chain seq x y z
N MET A 1 20.91 18.26 -38.66
CA MET A 1 20.63 18.47 -37.22
C MET A 1 19.12 18.60 -37.08
N GLY A 2 18.50 17.82 -36.20
CA GLY A 2 17.07 17.96 -35.93
C GLY A 2 16.76 19.29 -35.24
N PRO A 3 15.51 19.76 -35.27
CA PRO A 3 15.11 20.96 -34.53
C PRO A 3 15.37 20.78 -33.03
N ASP A 4 15.96 21.79 -32.40
CA ASP A 4 16.22 21.81 -30.96
C ASP A 4 14.95 22.22 -30.20
N TRP A 5 14.23 21.22 -29.71
CA TRP A 5 13.01 21.40 -28.93
C TRP A 5 13.22 22.14 -27.61
N SER A 6 14.46 22.30 -27.14
CA SER A 6 14.76 23.06 -25.91
C SER A 6 14.61 24.58 -26.11
N LEU A 7 14.60 25.06 -27.35
CA LEU A 7 14.51 26.49 -27.71
C LEU A 7 13.06 26.99 -27.86
N LEU A 8 12.06 26.15 -27.59
CA LEU A 8 10.67 26.59 -27.64
C LEU A 8 10.39 27.66 -26.56
N PRO A 9 9.72 28.77 -26.91
CA PRO A 9 9.31 29.79 -25.97
C PRO A 9 8.48 29.21 -24.80
N PRO A 10 8.72 29.63 -23.55
CA PRO A 10 7.96 29.19 -22.38
C PRO A 10 6.45 29.30 -22.54
N GLU A 11 5.97 30.36 -23.19
CA GLU A 11 4.54 30.62 -23.42
C GLU A 11 3.91 29.52 -24.29
N LEU A 12 4.62 29.05 -25.31
CA LEU A 12 4.15 27.94 -26.14
C LEU A 12 4.15 26.62 -25.38
N LEU A 13 5.17 26.39 -24.55
CA LEU A 13 5.24 25.19 -23.71
C LEU A 13 4.07 25.15 -22.71
N GLU A 14 3.75 26.27 -22.07
CA GLU A 14 2.59 26.37 -21.19
C GLU A 14 1.27 26.13 -21.93
N MET A 15 1.11 26.69 -23.14
CA MET A 15 -0.07 26.49 -23.97
C MET A 15 -0.25 25.02 -24.37
N ILE A 16 0.85 24.34 -24.72
CA ILE A 16 0.82 22.90 -25.03
C ILE A 16 0.46 22.12 -23.77
N ALA A 17 1.13 22.37 -22.64
CA ALA A 17 0.91 21.68 -21.37
C ALA A 17 -0.55 21.75 -20.91
N LYS A 18 -1.21 22.90 -21.06
CA LYS A 18 -2.64 23.11 -20.74
C LYS A 18 -3.60 22.35 -21.65
N LYS A 19 -3.16 21.94 -22.85
CA LYS A 19 -3.97 21.17 -23.81
C LYS A 19 -3.76 19.67 -23.70
N VAL A 20 -2.72 19.22 -23.00
CA VAL A 20 -2.49 17.79 -22.75
C VAL A 20 -3.58 17.28 -21.81
N THR A 21 -4.34 16.27 -22.23
CA THR A 21 -5.48 15.69 -21.50
C THR A 21 -5.14 14.38 -20.76
N SER A 22 -4.05 13.72 -21.14
CA SER A 22 -3.57 12.48 -20.54
C SER A 22 -2.42 12.74 -19.59
N LEU A 23 -2.47 12.18 -18.39
CA LEU A 23 -1.37 12.30 -17.42
C LEU A 23 -0.11 11.61 -17.93
N ALA A 24 -0.24 10.49 -18.64
CA ALA A 24 0.91 9.82 -19.25
C ALA A 24 1.62 10.74 -20.25
N ASP A 25 0.85 11.46 -21.07
CA ASP A 25 1.41 12.40 -22.04
C ASP A 25 1.96 13.66 -21.36
N TYR A 26 1.36 14.08 -20.25
CA TYR A 26 1.87 15.18 -19.44
C TYR A 26 3.22 14.84 -18.79
N ILE A 27 3.36 13.61 -18.30
CA ILE A 27 4.63 13.08 -17.78
C ILE A 27 5.68 13.03 -18.88
N ARG A 28 5.33 12.53 -20.09
CA ARG A 28 6.23 12.53 -21.25
C ARG A 28 6.64 13.93 -21.68
N PHE A 29 5.69 14.87 -21.69
CA PHE A 29 5.94 16.29 -21.96
C PHE A 29 6.98 16.86 -20.99
N ARG A 30 6.86 16.56 -19.69
CA ARG A 30 7.81 16.99 -18.65
C ARG A 30 9.14 16.23 -18.68
N ALA A 31 9.22 15.11 -19.40
CA ALA A 31 10.41 14.30 -19.53
C ALA A 31 11.33 14.72 -20.68
N VAL A 32 10.87 15.60 -21.59
CA VAL A 32 11.63 16.01 -22.79
C VAL A 32 12.98 16.63 -22.44
N CYS A 33 13.00 17.76 -21.72
CA CYS A 33 14.20 18.45 -21.27
C CYS A 33 13.89 19.43 -20.11
N HIS A 34 14.92 20.09 -19.57
CA HIS A 34 14.75 20.99 -18.42
C HIS A 34 13.75 22.14 -18.67
N PRO A 35 13.81 22.90 -19.79
CA PRO A 35 12.83 23.95 -20.08
C PRO A 35 11.37 23.47 -19.98
N TRP A 36 11.02 22.37 -20.66
CA TRP A 36 9.67 21.79 -20.66
C TRP A 36 9.21 21.36 -19.26
N ARG A 37 10.12 20.80 -18.47
CA ARG A 37 9.85 20.40 -17.09
C ARG A 37 9.64 21.59 -16.16
N SER A 38 10.39 22.67 -16.36
CA SER A 38 10.36 23.86 -15.50
C SER A 38 9.19 24.79 -15.80
N THR A 39 8.72 24.85 -17.04
CA THR A 39 7.58 25.70 -17.45
C THR A 39 6.22 25.09 -17.11
N SER A 40 6.19 23.84 -16.66
CA SER A 40 4.95 23.14 -16.35
C SER A 40 4.96 22.62 -14.91
N PRO A 41 3.89 22.89 -14.13
CA PRO A 41 3.86 22.50 -12.74
C PRO A 41 3.96 20.97 -12.62
N PRO A 42 4.56 20.45 -11.53
CA PRO A 42 4.53 19.03 -11.24
C PRO A 42 3.12 18.44 -11.31
N ARG A 43 2.16 19.12 -10.69
CA ARG A 43 0.76 18.76 -10.68
C ARG A 43 -0.02 19.57 -11.74
N PRO A 44 -0.55 18.93 -12.80
CA PRO A 44 -1.43 19.61 -13.74
C PRO A 44 -2.79 19.87 -13.10
N LEU A 45 -3.10 21.13 -12.78
CA LEU A 45 -4.37 21.53 -12.17
C LEU A 45 -5.59 21.39 -13.10
N HIS A 46 -5.34 21.35 -14.42
CA HIS A 46 -6.39 21.20 -15.43
C HIS A 46 -6.78 19.74 -15.67
N LEU A 47 -5.98 18.78 -15.19
CA LEU A 47 -6.30 17.36 -15.32
C LEU A 47 -7.11 16.90 -14.10
N PRO A 48 -8.23 16.20 -14.32
CA PRO A 48 -8.93 15.54 -13.23
C PRO A 48 -8.10 14.39 -12.66
N ILE A 49 -8.54 13.86 -11.51
CA ILE A 49 -7.93 12.69 -10.90
C ILE A 49 -8.02 11.53 -11.89
N GLN A 50 -6.87 11.06 -12.35
CA GLN A 50 -6.80 9.88 -13.21
C GLN A 50 -6.73 8.61 -12.37
N ILE A 51 -7.14 7.51 -12.99
CA ILE A 51 -7.15 6.18 -12.39
C ILE A 51 -5.73 5.82 -11.94
N PRO A 52 -5.58 5.21 -10.75
CA PRO A 52 -4.28 4.77 -10.28
C PRO A 52 -3.59 3.82 -11.27
N TRP A 53 -2.28 3.94 -11.40
CA TRP A 53 -1.46 2.99 -12.13
C TRP A 53 -1.02 1.86 -11.21
N LEU A 54 -1.14 0.62 -11.68
CA LEU A 54 -0.63 -0.55 -10.97
C LEU A 54 0.87 -0.68 -11.24
N MET A 55 1.70 -0.36 -10.26
CA MET A 55 3.12 -0.67 -10.33
C MET A 55 3.32 -2.18 -10.33
N LEU A 56 4.14 -2.71 -11.24
CA LEU A 56 4.44 -4.14 -11.34
C LEU A 56 5.72 -4.48 -10.55
N PRO A 57 5.87 -5.73 -10.06
CA PRO A 57 7.13 -6.20 -9.48
C PRO A 57 8.29 -6.17 -10.48
N TYR A 58 9.52 -6.09 -9.98
CA TYR A 58 10.70 -6.29 -10.83
C TYR A 58 10.74 -7.73 -11.36
N LYS A 59 11.13 -7.89 -12.63
CA LYS A 59 11.42 -9.22 -13.20
C LYS A 59 12.87 -9.58 -12.86
N THR A 60 13.08 -10.66 -12.11
CA THR A 60 14.40 -11.30 -12.01
C THR A 60 14.70 -12.03 -13.31
N GLN A 61 15.35 -11.36 -14.27
CA GLN A 61 15.98 -12.08 -15.38
C GLN A 61 17.41 -12.46 -14.96
N GLY A 62 17.84 -13.68 -15.32
CA GLY A 62 19.06 -14.33 -14.85
C GLY A 62 20.39 -13.70 -15.25
N ASN A 63 20.42 -12.42 -15.65
CA ASN A 63 21.64 -11.66 -15.85
C ASN A 63 21.77 -10.63 -14.74
N ALA A 64 22.96 -10.57 -14.14
CA ALA A 64 23.27 -9.84 -12.91
C ALA A 64 23.11 -8.30 -12.97
N ASP A 65 22.70 -7.75 -14.12
CA ASP A 65 22.34 -6.34 -14.28
C ASP A 65 20.81 -6.20 -14.36
N GLY A 66 20.16 -6.34 -13.20
CA GLY A 66 18.74 -6.02 -13.04
C GLY A 66 18.51 -4.53 -13.30
N GLY A 67 17.99 -4.18 -14.48
CA GLY A 67 17.75 -2.80 -14.86
C GLY A 67 16.90 -2.04 -13.82
N SER A 68 17.19 -0.75 -13.64
CA SER A 68 16.48 0.17 -12.73
C SER A 68 15.04 0.49 -13.15
N THR A 69 14.61 -0.02 -14.30
CA THR A 69 13.30 0.23 -14.90
C THR A 69 12.15 -0.40 -14.12
N ARG A 70 11.20 0.43 -13.69
CA ARG A 70 9.95 0.04 -13.06
C ARG A 70 8.79 0.17 -14.07
N LEU A 71 7.91 -0.83 -14.08
CA LEU A 71 6.76 -0.89 -14.98
C LEU A 71 5.47 -0.51 -14.25
N PHE A 72 4.59 0.21 -14.94
CA PHE A 72 3.31 0.68 -14.45
C PHE A 72 2.21 0.34 -15.44
N TYR A 73 1.22 -0.42 -15.03
CA TYR A 73 0.04 -0.71 -15.84
C TYR A 73 -1.02 0.38 -15.64
N ASP A 74 -1.42 1.00 -16.73
CA ASP A 74 -2.44 2.03 -16.79
C ASP A 74 -3.78 1.40 -17.17
N LEU A 75 -4.67 1.36 -16.19
CA LEU A 75 -6.03 0.83 -16.33
C LEU A 75 -6.86 1.56 -17.39
N SER A 76 -6.62 2.86 -17.61
CA SER A 76 -7.44 3.67 -18.52
C SER A 76 -7.16 3.36 -19.99
N THR A 77 -5.90 3.04 -20.30
CA THR A 77 -5.44 2.81 -21.68
C THR A 77 -5.06 1.37 -21.97
N SER A 78 -5.06 0.51 -20.94
CA SER A 78 -4.53 -0.86 -20.97
C SER A 78 -3.08 -0.94 -21.47
N LYS A 79 -2.28 0.10 -21.20
CA LYS A 79 -0.87 0.19 -21.60
C LYS A 79 0.05 0.02 -20.41
N ILE A 80 1.25 -0.47 -20.69
CA ILE A 80 2.35 -0.50 -19.72
C ILE A 80 3.27 0.68 -20.00
N HIS A 81 3.43 1.56 -19.01
CA HIS A 81 4.41 2.62 -18.99
C HIS A 81 5.68 2.15 -18.28
N SER A 82 6.82 2.67 -18.71
CA SER A 82 8.14 2.30 -18.19
C SER A 82 8.83 3.56 -17.67
N LEU A 83 9.28 3.52 -16.42
CA LEU A 83 10.03 4.61 -15.79
C LEU A 83 11.35 4.07 -15.23
N ASP A 84 12.45 4.73 -15.53
CA ASP A 84 13.76 4.37 -15.00
C ASP A 84 13.92 4.80 -13.53
N LEU A 85 13.58 3.97 -12.55
CA LEU A 85 13.52 4.34 -11.12
C LEU A 85 14.61 3.63 -10.29
N PRO A 86 15.90 3.98 -10.45
CA PRO A 86 17.00 3.35 -9.71
C PRO A 86 16.85 3.50 -8.18
N GLU A 87 16.15 4.54 -7.71
CA GLU A 87 15.89 4.80 -6.30
C GLU A 87 14.98 3.73 -5.66
N THR A 88 14.20 3.02 -6.47
CA THR A 88 13.33 1.93 -5.99
C THR A 88 14.03 0.56 -6.05
N HIS A 89 15.20 0.48 -6.67
CA HIS A 89 15.93 -0.77 -6.82
C HIS A 89 16.57 -1.19 -5.49
N GLY A 90 16.22 -2.39 -5.02
CA GLY A 90 16.70 -2.93 -3.75
C GLY A 90 16.20 -2.17 -2.52
N VAL A 91 15.10 -1.43 -2.66
CA VAL A 91 14.44 -0.65 -1.60
C VAL A 91 13.02 -1.18 -1.41
N GLU A 92 12.54 -1.25 -0.18
CA GLU A 92 11.17 -1.66 0.11
C GLU A 92 10.21 -0.48 -0.09
N ILE A 93 9.12 -0.70 -0.82
CA ILE A 93 8.00 0.25 -0.89
C ILE A 93 6.97 -0.20 0.13
N CYS A 94 6.73 0.63 1.14
CA CYS A 94 5.88 0.30 2.28
C CYS A 94 4.49 0.95 2.17
N GLY A 95 4.31 1.89 1.25
CA GLY A 95 3.08 2.65 1.11
C GLY A 95 3.10 3.52 -0.14
N SER A 96 1.91 3.87 -0.60
CA SER A 96 1.68 4.79 -1.70
C SER A 96 0.46 5.65 -1.38
N SER A 97 0.63 6.97 -1.33
CA SER A 97 -0.45 7.93 -1.04
C SER A 97 -0.10 9.29 -1.67
N HIS A 98 -1.10 10.00 -2.18
CA HIS A 98 -0.92 11.34 -2.77
C HIS A 98 0.18 11.40 -3.85
N GLY A 99 0.38 10.33 -4.63
CA GLY A 99 1.43 10.29 -5.66
C GLY A 99 2.86 10.10 -5.14
N TRP A 100 3.04 9.84 -3.84
CA TRP A 100 4.33 9.56 -3.20
C TRP A 100 4.42 8.12 -2.72
N PHE A 101 5.61 7.54 -2.83
CA PHE A 101 5.98 6.27 -2.20
C PHE A 101 6.66 6.52 -0.86
N VAL A 102 6.39 5.63 0.09
CA VAL A 102 7.19 5.50 1.31
C VAL A 102 8.24 4.42 1.06
N LEU A 103 9.48 4.84 0.88
CA LEU A 103 10.63 3.98 0.68
C LEU A 103 11.28 3.64 2.02
N HIS A 104 11.71 2.40 2.17
CA HIS A 104 12.36 1.90 3.38
C HIS A 104 13.55 0.99 3.02
N LYS A 105 14.72 1.28 3.59
CA LYS A 105 15.92 0.44 3.46
C LYS A 105 16.68 0.43 4.78
N GLY A 106 16.60 -0.69 5.50
CA GLY A 106 17.27 -0.87 6.78
C GLY A 106 16.67 0.01 7.88
N ARG A 107 17.29 1.15 8.17
CA ARG A 107 16.79 2.12 9.18
C ARG A 107 16.41 3.47 8.58
N VAL A 108 16.57 3.61 7.26
CA VAL A 108 16.30 4.83 6.54
C VAL A 108 14.93 4.71 5.90
N THR A 109 14.10 5.73 6.10
CA THR A 109 12.80 5.87 5.46
C THR A 109 12.77 7.23 4.75
N SER A 110 12.17 7.28 3.57
CA SER A 110 12.02 8.52 2.81
C SER A 110 10.73 8.51 2.01
N LEU A 111 10.20 9.68 1.72
CA LEU A 111 9.16 9.85 0.72
C LEU A 111 9.84 10.04 -0.64
N PHE A 112 9.32 9.38 -1.66
CA PHE A 112 9.82 9.48 -3.03
C PHE A 112 8.69 9.68 -4.02
N ASN A 113 8.83 10.65 -4.89
CA ASN A 113 7.89 10.89 -5.97
C ASN A 113 8.45 10.31 -7.28
N PRO A 114 7.85 9.25 -7.86
CA PRO A 114 8.39 8.59 -9.05
C PRO A 114 8.33 9.45 -10.32
N ILE A 115 7.48 10.49 -10.35
CA ILE A 115 7.33 11.37 -11.51
C ILE A 115 8.30 12.55 -11.44
N THR A 116 8.39 13.20 -10.29
CA THR A 116 9.23 14.40 -10.11
C THR A 116 10.65 14.08 -9.66
N ARG A 117 10.89 12.85 -9.18
CA ARG A 117 12.12 12.42 -8.47
C ARG A 117 12.40 13.17 -7.16
N ALA A 118 11.44 13.97 -6.69
CA ALA A 118 11.56 14.61 -5.40
C ALA A 118 11.66 13.55 -4.31
N THR A 119 12.62 13.75 -3.40
CA THR A 119 12.85 12.87 -2.26
C THR A 119 12.83 13.70 -0.99
N ILE A 120 12.07 13.26 0.01
CA ILE A 120 11.99 13.90 1.33
C ILE A 120 12.49 12.88 2.36
N PRO A 121 13.62 13.11 3.03
CA PRO A 121 14.07 12.22 4.08
C PRO A 121 13.12 12.28 5.27
N LEU A 122 12.83 11.12 5.86
CA LEU A 122 12.11 11.03 7.13
C LEU A 122 13.12 10.78 8.26
N PRO A 123 12.73 11.02 9.53
CA PRO A 123 13.60 10.72 10.65
C PRO A 123 14.11 9.28 10.58
N PRO A 124 15.39 9.03 10.89
CA PRO A 124 15.83 7.65 11.06
C PRO A 124 15.04 7.05 12.22
N TYR A 125 14.67 5.77 12.12
CA TYR A 125 14.01 5.09 13.22
C TYR A 125 15.07 4.71 14.28
N ILE A 126 15.52 5.72 15.03
CA ILE A 126 16.40 5.58 16.18
C ILE A 126 15.50 5.62 17.41
N THR A 127 15.11 4.45 17.89
CA THR A 127 14.59 4.39 19.25
C THR A 127 15.80 4.44 20.19
N PRO A 128 15.81 5.31 21.21
CA PRO A 128 16.83 5.22 22.26
C PRO A 128 16.83 3.80 22.81
N SER A 129 18.00 3.16 22.87
CA SER A 129 18.20 1.84 23.48
C SER A 129 17.92 1.83 24.99
N SER A 130 17.53 2.96 25.57
CA SER A 130 17.33 3.13 27.00
C SER A 130 15.91 2.71 27.38
N HIS A 131 15.68 1.42 27.59
CA HIS A 131 14.91 0.86 28.73
C HIS A 131 15.17 -0.66 28.82
N LEU A 132 16.44 -1.08 28.85
CA LEU A 132 16.83 -2.11 29.82
C LEU A 132 16.84 -1.41 31.19
N GLY A 133 15.66 -1.04 31.66
CA GLY A 133 15.45 -0.62 33.02
C GLY A 133 15.29 -1.89 33.84
N LEU A 134 16.37 -2.31 34.48
CA LEU A 134 16.26 -2.95 35.78
C LEU A 134 15.30 -2.08 36.58
N ALA A 135 14.11 -2.57 36.89
CA ALA A 135 13.33 -1.95 37.96
C ALA A 135 14.12 -2.22 39.25
N PRO A 136 14.59 -1.20 39.98
CA PRO A 136 14.85 -1.40 41.39
C PRO A 136 13.48 -1.59 42.08
N ASP A 137 13.53 -2.34 43.18
CA ASP A 137 12.54 -2.37 44.26
C ASP A 137 11.04 -2.60 43.93
N GLY A 138 10.68 -3.88 43.92
CA GLY A 138 9.78 -4.42 44.96
C GLY A 138 8.30 -4.06 44.86
N ASN A 139 7.57 -4.79 44.02
CA ASN A 139 6.39 -5.51 44.49
C ASN A 139 5.98 -6.55 43.45
N ASP A 140 5.91 -7.79 43.93
CA ASP A 140 5.92 -9.00 43.14
C ASP A 140 4.48 -9.38 42.76
N GLY A 141 4.26 -9.66 41.47
CA GLY A 141 2.97 -10.17 41.01
C GLY A 141 2.81 -10.19 39.49
N LEU A 142 3.33 -11.24 38.84
CA LEU A 142 2.86 -11.80 37.56
C LEU A 142 3.31 -11.17 36.23
N TRP A 143 4.61 -10.90 36.03
CA TRP A 143 5.21 -10.84 34.68
C TRP A 143 6.58 -11.53 34.59
N ASN A 144 6.69 -12.72 35.20
CA ASN A 144 7.69 -13.69 34.79
C ASN A 144 7.03 -14.69 33.85
N GLY A 145 7.47 -14.70 32.59
CA GLY A 145 7.20 -15.78 31.65
C GLY A 145 5.90 -15.64 30.87
N VAL A 146 5.94 -14.86 29.78
CA VAL A 146 5.37 -15.40 28.54
C VAL A 146 6.56 -16.01 27.81
N PRO A 147 6.62 -17.35 27.66
CA PRO A 147 7.59 -17.95 26.77
C PRO A 147 7.38 -17.31 25.40
N PHE A 148 8.45 -16.84 24.79
CA PHE A 148 8.54 -16.84 23.33
C PHE A 148 7.97 -18.18 22.89
N LEU A 149 7.03 -18.18 21.94
CA LEU A 149 6.45 -19.41 21.41
C LEU A 149 7.57 -20.19 20.69
N GLU A 150 8.37 -20.93 21.46
CA GLU A 150 9.25 -22.01 21.04
C GLU A 150 8.33 -23.14 20.59
N ASN A 151 7.94 -23.10 19.32
CA ASN A 151 7.51 -24.26 18.53
C ASN A 151 7.35 -23.85 17.06
N TRP A 152 8.40 -23.26 16.51
CA TRP A 152 8.68 -23.31 15.08
C TRP A 152 10.13 -23.76 14.95
N ASP A 153 10.37 -24.83 14.19
CA ASP A 153 11.61 -25.62 14.16
C ASP A 153 12.92 -24.82 14.27
N ASP A 154 13.74 -25.26 15.23
CA ASP A 154 14.94 -24.65 15.79
C ASP A 154 16.18 -24.76 14.86
N HIS A 155 16.05 -24.30 13.61
CA HIS A 155 17.19 -24.16 12.68
C HIS A 155 17.38 -22.74 12.12
N TYR A 156 16.58 -21.77 12.58
CA TYR A 156 16.64 -20.37 12.13
C TYR A 156 17.06 -19.35 13.20
N SER A 157 17.42 -19.81 14.40
CA SER A 157 17.59 -18.98 15.62
C SER A 157 19.01 -18.45 15.87
N SER A 158 19.94 -18.51 14.91
CA SER A 158 21.31 -17.97 15.10
C SER A 158 21.84 -17.00 14.03
N VAL A 159 21.05 -16.65 13.01
CA VAL A 159 21.44 -15.61 12.04
C VAL A 159 20.75 -14.28 12.36
N ARG A 160 21.39 -13.54 13.29
CA ARG A 160 21.26 -12.08 13.48
C ARG A 160 19.89 -11.56 13.94
N LEU A 161 19.68 -11.59 15.26
CA LEU A 161 18.93 -10.55 16.00
C LEU A 161 19.65 -9.17 15.96
N THR A 162 20.16 -8.76 14.79
CA THR A 162 20.28 -7.33 14.52
C THR A 162 18.84 -6.83 14.40
N GLN A 163 18.38 -6.02 15.35
CA GLN A 163 17.07 -5.35 15.35
C GLN A 163 16.81 -4.66 14.00
N THR A 164 16.30 -5.39 13.00
CA THR A 164 15.89 -4.87 11.72
C THR A 164 14.47 -4.35 11.89
N PHE A 165 14.37 -3.03 11.91
CA PHE A 165 13.10 -2.34 11.80
C PHE A 165 12.53 -2.67 10.41
N ILE A 166 11.34 -3.28 10.34
CA ILE A 166 10.67 -3.60 9.08
C ILE A 166 9.33 -2.89 9.10
N VAL A 167 9.14 -1.95 8.17
CA VAL A 167 7.85 -1.29 7.95
C VAL A 167 6.98 -2.17 7.06
N LYS A 168 5.82 -2.58 7.58
CA LYS A 168 4.86 -3.44 6.87
C LYS A 168 3.83 -2.67 6.05
N LYS A 169 3.45 -1.48 6.51
CA LYS A 169 2.53 -0.57 5.81
C LYS A 169 2.83 0.86 6.25
N ALA A 170 2.70 1.80 5.32
CA ALA A 170 2.77 3.22 5.57
C ALA A 170 1.68 3.97 4.80
N ILE A 171 1.17 5.05 5.38
CA ILE A 171 0.23 5.97 4.72
C ILE A 171 0.65 7.41 5.00
N LEU A 172 0.27 8.32 4.10
CA LEU A 172 0.35 9.76 4.32
C LEU A 172 -1.06 10.29 4.60
N THR A 173 -1.19 11.23 5.53
CA THR A 173 -2.49 11.84 5.87
C THR A 173 -2.93 12.92 4.86
N SER A 174 -1.97 13.51 4.15
CA SER A 174 -2.18 14.52 3.12
C SER A 174 -0.96 14.54 2.18
N SER A 175 -0.93 15.47 1.21
CA SER A 175 0.26 15.64 0.36
C SER A 175 1.45 16.13 1.21
N PRO A 176 2.65 15.55 1.05
CA PRO A 176 3.82 15.98 1.82
C PRO A 176 4.35 17.36 1.40
N LEU A 177 3.81 17.94 0.32
CA LEU A 177 4.03 19.33 -0.03
C LEU A 177 3.30 20.30 0.91
N ASP A 178 2.21 19.84 1.56
CA ASP A 178 1.59 20.54 2.70
C ASP A 178 2.27 20.11 4.01
N THR A 179 3.45 20.68 4.24
CA THR A 179 4.31 20.34 5.39
C THR A 179 3.69 20.66 6.75
N THR A 180 2.63 21.47 6.80
CA THR A 180 2.01 21.89 8.07
C THR A 180 1.09 20.82 8.66
N SER A 181 0.49 19.97 7.81
CA SER A 181 -0.56 19.02 8.16
C SER A 181 -0.21 17.56 7.86
N CYS A 182 0.82 17.30 7.06
CA CYS A 182 1.16 15.95 6.61
C CYS A 182 1.90 15.13 7.68
N PHE A 183 1.26 14.07 8.13
CA PHE A 183 1.87 13.01 8.93
C PHE A 183 2.16 11.79 8.06
N VAL A 184 3.30 11.16 8.30
CA VAL A 184 3.61 9.81 7.81
C VAL A 184 3.36 8.85 8.95
N ILE A 185 2.48 7.87 8.74
CA ILE A 185 2.14 6.86 9.74
C ILE A 185 2.63 5.50 9.24
N VAL A 186 3.35 4.77 10.09
CA VAL A 186 3.95 3.47 9.76
C VAL A 186 3.51 2.39 10.75
N PHE A 187 3.28 1.18 10.25
CA PHE A 187 3.11 -0.03 11.03
C PHE A 187 4.33 -0.94 10.89
N THR A 188 4.79 -1.47 12.03
CA THR A 188 6.12 -2.10 12.13
C THR A 188 5.98 -3.53 12.65
N SER A 189 6.60 -4.52 11.99
CA SER A 189 6.42 -5.92 12.40
C SER A 189 7.26 -6.34 13.60
N SER A 190 8.42 -5.73 13.81
CA SER A 190 9.33 -6.12 14.89
C SER A 190 8.78 -5.79 16.27
N ARG A 191 7.86 -4.82 16.37
CA ARG A 191 7.24 -4.39 17.63
C ARG A 191 5.72 -4.46 17.62
N LEU A 192 5.09 -4.68 16.46
CA LEU A 192 3.63 -4.62 16.30
C LEU A 192 3.04 -3.26 16.71
N GLU A 193 3.80 -2.20 16.50
CA GLU A 193 3.48 -0.83 16.91
C GLU A 193 3.19 0.06 15.70
N LEU A 194 2.35 1.08 15.92
CA LEU A 194 2.22 2.23 15.03
C LEU A 194 3.15 3.35 15.49
N ALA A 195 3.75 4.05 14.54
CA ALA A 195 4.49 5.27 14.79
C ALA A 195 4.14 6.32 13.74
N PHE A 196 4.28 7.60 14.09
CA PHE A 196 4.09 8.69 13.15
C PHE A 196 5.16 9.77 13.29
N CYS A 197 5.38 10.52 12.22
CA CYS A 197 6.17 11.76 12.24
C CYS A 197 5.57 12.77 11.27
N LYS A 198 5.81 14.06 11.52
CA LYS A 198 5.62 15.14 10.56
C LYS A 198 6.83 15.27 9.65
N ILE A 199 6.62 15.88 8.49
CA ILE A 199 7.72 16.27 7.62
C ILE A 199 8.62 17.28 8.36
N GLY A 200 9.91 16.96 8.47
CA GLY A 200 10.89 17.78 9.18
C GLY A 200 11.09 17.44 10.66
N ASP A 201 10.33 16.49 11.21
CA ASP A 201 10.60 15.96 12.55
C ASP A 201 12.00 15.34 12.63
N LYS A 202 12.52 15.21 13.86
CA LYS A 202 13.82 14.56 14.13
C LYS A 202 13.70 13.13 14.65
N CYS A 203 12.49 12.72 15.07
CA CYS A 203 12.22 11.41 15.62
C CYS A 203 10.79 10.97 15.34
N TRP A 204 10.55 9.67 15.40
CA TRP A 204 9.21 9.09 15.32
C TRP A 204 8.53 9.12 16.69
N THR A 205 7.24 9.46 16.71
CA THR A 205 6.38 9.33 17.89
C THR A 205 5.68 7.98 17.84
N VAL A 206 5.91 7.14 18.85
CA VAL A 206 5.29 5.80 18.94
C VAL A 206 3.91 5.92 19.57
N ILE A 207 2.89 5.36 18.92
CA ILE A 207 1.55 5.25 19.46
C ILE A 207 1.53 4.05 20.41
N ARG A 208 1.74 4.30 21.70
CA ARG A 208 1.72 3.24 22.72
C ARG A 208 0.29 2.86 23.04
N PHE A 209 -0.06 1.63 22.71
CA PHE A 209 -1.34 1.06 23.09
C PHE A 209 -1.25 0.59 24.55
N LYS A 210 -2.03 1.21 25.46
CA LYS A 210 -2.22 0.64 26.80
C LYS A 210 -2.82 -0.76 26.61
N ALA A 211 -2.05 -1.75 27.07
CA ALA A 211 -2.18 -3.18 26.85
C ALA A 211 -3.64 -3.67 26.83
N TYR A 212 -4.14 -4.12 25.67
CA TYR A 212 -5.24 -5.10 25.49
C TYR A 212 -5.37 -5.60 24.03
N PHE A 213 -4.35 -5.44 23.16
CA PHE A 213 -4.38 -6.12 21.87
C PHE A 213 -4.08 -7.60 22.11
N THR A 214 -5.10 -8.40 22.42
CA THR A 214 -5.01 -9.86 22.47
C THR A 214 -4.67 -10.46 21.09
N GLY A 215 -4.49 -9.62 20.05
CA GLY A 215 -4.21 -10.04 18.69
C GLY A 215 -3.37 -9.18 17.75
N GLY A 216 -2.85 -8.02 18.18
CA GLY A 216 -2.08 -7.12 17.32
C GLY A 216 -2.89 -6.46 16.18
N ILE A 217 -2.32 -5.40 15.60
CA ILE A 217 -2.93 -4.67 14.48
C ILE A 217 -2.78 -5.48 13.20
N SER A 218 -3.89 -5.70 12.49
CA SER A 218 -3.92 -6.34 11.18
C SER A 218 -3.76 -5.32 10.06
N ASP A 219 -4.50 -4.21 10.14
CA ASP A 219 -4.43 -3.11 9.18
C ASP A 219 -4.84 -1.77 9.79
N PHE A 220 -4.55 -0.66 9.10
CA PHE A 220 -4.96 0.69 9.48
C PHE A 220 -5.17 1.62 8.27
N THR A 221 -5.96 2.67 8.48
CA THR A 221 -6.22 3.73 7.50
C THR A 221 -6.42 5.08 8.21
N PHE A 222 -6.37 6.19 7.47
CA PHE A 222 -6.61 7.53 8.00
C PHE A 222 -7.67 8.24 7.18
N SER A 223 -8.65 8.85 7.85
CA SER A 223 -9.69 9.64 7.19
C SER A 223 -10.30 10.65 8.16
N ASN A 224 -10.67 11.81 7.63
CA ASN A 224 -11.36 12.89 8.37
C ASN A 224 -10.68 13.25 9.70
N GLY A 225 -9.33 13.27 9.72
CA GLY A 225 -8.56 13.62 10.92
C GLY A 225 -8.32 12.47 11.91
N PHE A 226 -8.92 11.30 11.66
CA PHE A 226 -8.84 10.15 12.57
C PHE A 226 -8.09 8.98 11.94
N LEU A 227 -7.31 8.31 12.79
CA LEU A 227 -6.65 7.05 12.49
C LEU A 227 -7.56 5.90 12.91
N TYR A 228 -7.88 5.01 11.97
CA TYR A 228 -8.66 3.80 12.22
C TYR A 228 -7.75 2.58 12.14
N THR A 229 -7.79 1.71 13.15
CA THR A 229 -7.05 0.45 13.16
C THR A 229 -7.99 -0.72 13.30
N ILE A 230 -7.68 -1.84 12.66
CA ILE A 230 -8.38 -3.11 12.84
C ILE A 230 -7.43 -4.18 13.36
N ASP A 231 -7.88 -4.99 14.32
CA ASP A 231 -7.10 -6.10 14.86
C ASP A 231 -7.40 -7.45 14.16
N LYS A 232 -6.71 -8.51 14.59
CA LYS A 232 -6.94 -9.87 14.05
C LYS A 232 -8.35 -10.40 14.29
N HIS A 233 -9.08 -9.87 15.26
CA HIS A 233 -10.47 -10.24 15.56
C HIS A 233 -11.50 -9.36 14.84
N GLY A 234 -11.05 -8.34 14.14
CA GLY A 234 -11.90 -7.44 13.35
C GLY A 234 -12.39 -6.25 14.16
N SER A 235 -11.87 -6.01 15.36
CA SER A 235 -12.27 -4.88 16.19
C SER A 235 -11.63 -3.59 15.71
N VAL A 236 -12.46 -2.57 15.57
CA VAL A 236 -12.05 -1.24 15.12
C VAL A 236 -11.75 -0.34 16.31
N THR A 237 -10.64 0.38 16.21
CA THR A 237 -10.33 1.47 17.13
C THR A 237 -10.10 2.75 16.35
N LYS A 238 -10.71 3.84 16.82
CA LYS A 238 -10.55 5.19 16.30
C LYS A 238 -9.61 5.98 17.23
N TYR A 239 -8.63 6.66 16.64
CA TYR A 239 -7.66 7.50 17.33
C TYR A 239 -7.70 8.92 16.77
N ASP A 240 -7.75 9.90 17.66
CA ASP A 240 -7.46 11.30 17.32
C ASP A 240 -5.96 11.55 17.53
N LEU A 241 -5.25 11.88 16.44
CA LEU A 241 -3.81 12.15 16.47
C LEU A 241 -3.48 13.56 16.98
N ILE A 242 -4.43 14.50 16.90
CA ILE A 242 -4.26 15.89 17.33
C ILE A 242 -4.50 16.00 18.83
N ASN A 243 -5.58 15.39 19.32
CA ASN A 243 -5.91 15.28 20.73
C ASN A 243 -5.89 13.80 21.14
N PRO A 244 -4.73 13.26 21.58
CA PRO A 244 -4.52 11.83 21.81
C PRO A 244 -5.60 11.20 22.69
N SER A 245 -6.61 10.67 22.03
CA SER A 245 -7.76 10.02 22.64
C SER A 245 -8.06 8.76 21.84
N LYS A 246 -8.51 7.73 22.55
CA LYS A 246 -8.78 6.40 22.01
C LYS A 246 -10.25 6.09 22.23
N MET A 247 -10.95 5.77 21.16
CA MET A 247 -12.30 5.22 21.22
C MET A 247 -12.27 3.81 20.64
N ILE A 248 -12.50 2.80 21.50
CA ILE A 248 -12.74 1.43 21.05
C ILE A 248 -14.14 1.42 20.46
N MET A 249 -14.25 1.20 19.16
CA MET A 249 -15.55 1.15 18.51
C MET A 249 -16.13 -0.27 18.58
N GLY A 250 -15.33 -1.31 18.74
CA GLY A 250 -15.84 -2.69 18.77
C GLY A 250 -15.98 -3.27 17.36
N GLY A 251 -16.90 -4.21 17.17
CA GLY A 251 -17.00 -5.02 15.97
C GLY A 251 -16.10 -6.25 16.01
N GLY A 252 -16.57 -7.35 15.44
CA GLY A 252 -15.85 -8.62 15.43
C GLY A 252 -16.23 -9.44 14.21
N ILE A 253 -15.33 -9.50 13.25
CA ILE A 253 -15.40 -10.44 12.13
C ILE A 253 -13.98 -11.02 12.02
N ASP A 254 -13.89 -12.32 11.79
CA ASP A 254 -12.64 -13.01 11.45
C ASP A 254 -12.50 -13.23 9.93
N PRO A 255 -12.33 -12.17 9.10
CA PRO A 255 -11.96 -12.37 7.72
C PRO A 255 -10.47 -12.68 7.58
N TYR A 256 -10.17 -13.63 6.70
CA TYR A 256 -8.83 -13.84 6.17
C TYR A 256 -8.47 -12.66 5.25
N ASN A 257 -7.28 -12.07 5.44
CA ASN A 257 -6.77 -10.85 4.77
C ASN A 257 -7.71 -9.64 4.85
N LYS A 258 -7.39 -8.70 5.75
CA LYS A 258 -8.19 -7.51 6.04
C LYS A 258 -7.56 -6.30 5.38
N TYR A 259 -8.29 -5.64 4.50
CA TYR A 259 -7.89 -4.37 3.90
C TYR A 259 -8.84 -3.28 4.36
N LEU A 260 -8.33 -2.35 5.17
CA LEU A 260 -9.08 -1.22 5.68
C LEU A 260 -8.89 -0.03 4.75
N VAL A 261 -9.99 0.51 4.24
CA VAL A 261 -10.02 1.70 3.37
C VAL A 261 -11.12 2.64 3.83
N CYS A 262 -11.01 3.92 3.49
CA CYS A 262 -12.06 4.89 3.72
C CYS A 262 -12.65 5.34 2.38
N GLY A 263 -13.97 5.39 2.28
CA GLY A 263 -14.65 5.95 1.11
C GLY A 263 -14.52 7.47 1.03
N ASP A 264 -14.74 8.03 -0.17
CA ASP A 264 -14.70 9.47 -0.45
C ASP A 264 -15.99 10.22 -0.03
N GLY A 265 -16.84 9.60 0.81
CA GLY A 265 -18.10 10.20 1.29
C GLY A 265 -17.86 11.24 2.39
N VAL A 266 -18.83 12.16 2.56
CA VAL A 266 -18.80 13.27 3.55
C VAL A 266 -18.52 12.76 4.98
N ASP A 267 -19.00 11.56 5.32
CA ASP A 267 -18.83 10.96 6.66
C ASP A 267 -17.64 9.99 6.76
N GLY A 268 -16.92 9.74 5.66
CA GLY A 268 -15.70 8.92 5.66
C GLY A 268 -15.96 7.46 6.05
N ASP A 269 -16.91 6.81 5.37
CA ASP A 269 -17.26 5.40 5.58
C ASP A 269 -16.01 4.51 5.66
N VAL A 270 -15.82 3.86 6.80
CA VAL A 270 -14.76 2.86 6.97
C VAL A 270 -15.24 1.56 6.35
N LEU A 271 -14.55 1.13 5.30
CA LEU A 271 -14.81 -0.10 4.58
C LEU A 271 -13.74 -1.13 4.91
N LEU A 272 -14.17 -2.37 5.11
CA LEU A 272 -13.31 -3.54 5.24
C LEU A 272 -13.55 -4.45 4.04
N LEU A 273 -12.51 -4.63 3.24
CA LEU A 273 -12.49 -5.69 2.24
C LEU A 273 -11.83 -6.94 2.84
N SER A 274 -12.53 -8.06 2.70
CA SER A 274 -12.04 -9.40 2.97
C SER A 274 -11.85 -10.14 1.64
N ALA A 275 -10.66 -10.67 1.40
CA ALA A 275 -10.37 -11.50 0.23
C ALA A 275 -9.80 -12.84 0.69
N ARG A 276 -10.61 -13.90 0.63
CA ARG A 276 -10.24 -15.25 1.06
C ARG A 276 -10.12 -16.17 -0.14
N ARG A 277 -9.01 -16.92 -0.23
CA ARG A 277 -8.90 -18.01 -1.19
C ARG A 277 -9.60 -19.26 -0.62
N GLY A 278 -10.67 -19.69 -1.27
CA GLY A 278 -11.43 -20.89 -0.95
C GLY A 278 -11.12 -22.04 -1.91
N ARG A 279 -11.36 -23.27 -1.45
CA ARG A 279 -11.23 -24.48 -2.27
C ARG A 279 -12.53 -24.75 -2.99
N ARG A 280 -12.49 -24.89 -4.32
CA ARG A 280 -13.62 -25.43 -5.09
C ARG A 280 -13.52 -26.95 -5.06
N ASN A 281 -14.55 -27.62 -4.54
CA ASN A 281 -14.61 -29.08 -4.55
C ASN A 281 -15.13 -29.53 -5.93
N ASN A 282 -14.24 -29.68 -6.91
CA ASN A 282 -14.54 -30.46 -8.10
C ASN A 282 -14.27 -31.95 -7.78
N VAL A 283 -15.16 -32.82 -8.26
CA VAL A 283 -15.12 -34.28 -8.05
C VAL A 283 -13.96 -34.94 -8.83
N GLU A 284 -13.38 -34.22 -9.80
CA GLU A 284 -12.19 -34.61 -10.54
C GLU A 284 -10.94 -33.92 -9.98
N LYS A 285 -9.79 -34.59 -10.11
CA LYS A 285 -8.52 -34.41 -9.36
C LYS A 285 -7.84 -33.02 -9.44
N ASP A 286 -8.48 -32.00 -10.02
CA ASP A 286 -7.96 -30.64 -10.10
C ASP A 286 -8.57 -29.75 -9.01
N VAL A 287 -7.72 -29.36 -8.04
CA VAL A 287 -8.09 -28.41 -6.99
C VAL A 287 -8.07 -26.99 -7.58
N GLU A 288 -9.24 -26.52 -8.02
CA GLU A 288 -9.43 -25.10 -8.35
C GLU A 288 -9.56 -24.27 -7.07
N TRP A 289 -8.85 -23.14 -7.03
CA TRP A 289 -8.92 -22.19 -5.93
C TRP A 289 -9.62 -20.92 -6.39
N GLU A 290 -10.69 -20.53 -5.70
CA GLU A 290 -11.46 -19.32 -6.01
C GLU A 290 -11.27 -18.27 -4.91
N CYS A 291 -11.18 -16.99 -5.28
CA CYS A 291 -11.16 -15.91 -4.29
C CYS A 291 -12.59 -15.45 -4.01
N VAL A 292 -13.00 -15.53 -2.74
CA VAL A 292 -14.26 -14.98 -2.24
C VAL A 292 -13.98 -13.58 -1.70
N TYR A 293 -14.70 -12.60 -2.25
CA TYR A 293 -14.62 -11.20 -1.84
C TYR A 293 -15.84 -10.87 -0.99
N ARG A 294 -15.64 -10.17 0.11
CA ARG A 294 -16.71 -9.62 0.94
C ARG A 294 -16.34 -8.21 1.36
N VAL A 295 -17.29 -7.30 1.30
CA VAL A 295 -17.09 -5.92 1.75
C VAL A 295 -18.04 -5.61 2.88
N PHE A 296 -17.49 -4.99 3.91
CA PHE A 296 -18.23 -4.58 5.09
C PHE A 296 -18.10 -3.07 5.26
N LYS A 297 -19.21 -2.40 5.58
CA LYS A 297 -19.24 -1.02 6.04
C LYS A 297 -19.33 -1.02 7.56
N PHE A 298 -18.48 -0.24 8.22
CA PHE A 298 -18.57 -0.05 9.67
C PHE A 298 -19.66 0.98 9.97
N SER A 299 -20.72 0.56 10.68
CA SER A 299 -21.78 1.47 11.10
C SER A 299 -21.40 2.10 12.43
N ILE A 300 -21.13 3.41 12.43
CA ILE A 300 -20.86 4.17 13.66
C ILE A 300 -22.18 4.49 14.38
N ASP A 301 -23.24 4.79 13.62
CA ASP A 301 -24.51 5.27 14.14
C ASP A 301 -25.45 4.13 14.60
N GLU A 302 -25.34 2.95 13.99
CA GLU A 302 -26.23 1.81 14.24
C GLU A 302 -25.49 0.62 14.87
N GLU A 303 -25.00 0.79 16.10
CA GLU A 303 -24.48 -0.27 16.98
C GLU A 303 -22.99 -0.64 16.85
N LEU A 304 -22.16 0.21 16.25
CA LEU A 304 -20.70 0.00 16.16
C LEU A 304 -20.31 -1.40 15.64
N LYS A 305 -20.96 -1.82 14.56
CA LYS A 305 -20.83 -3.15 13.96
C LYS A 305 -20.47 -3.10 12.49
N TRP A 306 -19.92 -4.21 12.00
CA TRP A 306 -19.69 -4.43 10.58
C TRP A 306 -20.97 -4.92 9.90
N ILE A 307 -21.37 -4.26 8.83
CA ILE A 307 -22.51 -4.63 7.98
C ILE A 307 -21.97 -5.05 6.62
N GLU A 308 -22.23 -6.29 6.21
CA GLU A 308 -21.88 -6.75 4.85
C GLU A 308 -22.71 -5.98 3.83
N VAL A 309 -22.05 -5.39 2.83
CA VAL A 309 -22.69 -4.58 1.80
C VAL A 309 -22.40 -5.16 0.43
N ASN A 310 -23.41 -5.17 -0.44
CA ASN A 310 -23.27 -5.55 -1.86
C ASN A 310 -23.02 -4.35 -2.78
N ASP A 311 -23.13 -3.14 -2.22
CA ASP A 311 -22.99 -1.89 -2.94
C ASP A 311 -22.20 -0.87 -2.10
N VAL A 312 -21.06 -0.41 -2.60
CA VAL A 312 -20.26 0.68 -2.02
C VAL A 312 -20.56 2.05 -2.64
N GLY A 313 -21.65 2.14 -3.38
CA GLY A 313 -22.14 3.33 -4.06
C GLY A 313 -21.18 3.78 -5.14
N LYS A 314 -20.81 5.07 -5.10
CA LYS A 314 -19.90 5.67 -6.09
C LYS A 314 -18.44 5.25 -5.90
N ASN A 315 -18.09 4.46 -4.88
CA ASN A 315 -16.70 4.10 -4.64
C ASN A 315 -16.21 3.01 -5.60
N VAL A 316 -14.92 3.09 -5.91
CA VAL A 316 -14.13 2.09 -6.61
C VAL A 316 -12.98 1.69 -5.70
N LEU A 317 -12.84 0.39 -5.46
CA LEU A 317 -11.83 -0.17 -4.59
C LEU A 317 -10.65 -0.68 -5.42
N PHE A 318 -9.43 -0.37 -5.01
CA PHE A 318 -8.22 -0.91 -5.62
C PHE A 318 -7.36 -1.56 -4.55
N VAL A 319 -7.00 -2.82 -4.76
CA VAL A 319 -6.19 -3.58 -3.80
C VAL A 319 -4.98 -4.17 -4.51
N GLY A 320 -3.82 -3.85 -3.96
CA GLY A 320 -2.50 -4.15 -4.48
C GLY A 320 -1.69 -4.96 -3.47
N GLY A 321 -1.20 -6.14 -3.87
CA GLY A 321 -0.39 -6.99 -3.00
C GLY A 321 -1.11 -7.39 -1.70
N ILE A 322 -0.35 -7.57 -0.60
CA ILE A 322 -0.88 -8.09 0.67
C ILE A 322 -1.41 -6.99 1.61
N ARG A 323 -1.02 -5.71 1.44
CA ARG A 323 -1.31 -4.65 2.43
C ARG A 323 -1.59 -3.26 1.87
N HIS A 324 -1.78 -3.11 0.57
CA HIS A 324 -2.14 -1.83 -0.03
C HIS A 324 -3.57 -1.88 -0.56
N ALA A 325 -4.39 -0.94 -0.11
CA ALA A 325 -5.72 -0.76 -0.60
C ALA A 325 -6.07 0.73 -0.58
N LEU A 326 -6.88 1.15 -1.52
CA LEU A 326 -7.41 2.51 -1.61
C LEU A 326 -8.83 2.48 -2.16
N SER A 327 -9.58 3.53 -1.86
CA SER A 327 -10.91 3.79 -2.42
C SER A 327 -10.87 5.13 -3.13
N LEU A 328 -11.56 5.25 -4.26
CA LEU A 328 -11.75 6.51 -4.97
C LEU A 328 -13.21 6.62 -5.43
N SER A 329 -13.72 7.83 -5.45
CA SER A 329 -15.03 8.11 -6.04
C SER A 329 -14.98 8.02 -7.57
N SER A 330 -15.93 7.30 -8.14
CA SER A 330 -16.18 7.21 -9.58
C SER A 330 -16.41 8.56 -10.22
N ALA A 331 -17.00 9.51 -9.50
CA ALA A 331 -17.24 10.87 -9.97
C ALA A 331 -15.94 11.64 -10.23
N ASN A 332 -14.87 11.28 -9.52
CA ASN A 332 -13.54 11.87 -9.70
C ASN A 332 -12.76 11.19 -10.84
N LEU A 333 -13.21 10.02 -11.32
CA LEU A 333 -12.54 9.21 -12.32
C LEU A 333 -13.23 9.38 -13.69
N GLN A 334 -12.46 9.73 -14.72
CA GLN A 334 -12.93 9.67 -16.10
C GLN A 334 -12.93 8.21 -16.62
N LEU A 335 -13.76 7.35 -16.02
CA LEU A 335 -13.94 5.97 -16.45
C LEU A 335 -15.05 5.90 -17.54
N PRO A 336 -14.79 5.32 -18.73
CA PRO A 336 -15.89 4.84 -19.58
C PRO A 336 -16.59 3.68 -18.87
N ASP A 337 -17.93 3.62 -18.84
CA ASP A 337 -18.88 2.54 -18.44
C ASP A 337 -18.55 1.57 -17.27
N TRP A 338 -17.48 1.82 -16.51
CA TRP A 338 -16.84 0.85 -15.61
C TRP A 338 -16.90 1.28 -14.13
N GLY A 339 -17.74 2.28 -13.84
CA GLY A 339 -17.32 3.37 -12.96
C GLY A 339 -17.52 3.19 -11.46
N ALA A 340 -18.47 2.40 -10.98
CA ALA A 340 -18.87 2.42 -9.57
C ALA A 340 -19.15 1.01 -9.03
N ASN A 341 -19.10 0.85 -7.71
CA ASN A 341 -19.31 -0.42 -7.02
C ASN A 341 -18.46 -1.58 -7.58
N CYS A 342 -17.17 -1.33 -7.79
CA CYS A 342 -16.25 -2.30 -8.36
C CYS A 342 -14.95 -2.39 -7.57
N LEU A 343 -14.30 -3.55 -7.66
CA LEU A 343 -13.00 -3.84 -7.06
C LEU A 343 -12.01 -4.27 -8.13
N TYR A 344 -10.85 -3.62 -8.14
CA TYR A 344 -9.68 -4.01 -8.90
C TYR A 344 -8.69 -4.69 -7.96
N TYR A 345 -8.58 -6.01 -8.07
CA TYR A 345 -7.75 -6.82 -7.17
C TYR A 345 -6.57 -7.43 -7.94
N SER A 346 -5.35 -7.04 -7.59
CA SER A 346 -4.16 -7.71 -8.12
C SER A 346 -3.90 -8.97 -7.30
N THR A 347 -4.13 -10.15 -7.89
CA THR A 347 -3.92 -11.42 -7.21
C THR A 347 -2.71 -12.16 -7.76
N GLN A 348 -2.12 -12.95 -6.87
CA GLN A 348 -0.95 -13.76 -7.12
C GLN A 348 -1.39 -15.22 -7.14
N VAL A 349 -1.28 -15.87 -8.31
CA VAL A 349 -1.68 -17.26 -8.51
C VAL A 349 -0.41 -18.12 -8.57
N PRO A 350 -0.15 -18.97 -7.57
CA PRO A 350 0.95 -19.93 -7.62
C PRO A 350 0.75 -20.84 -8.83
N GLN A 351 1.77 -20.98 -9.68
CA GLN A 351 1.79 -22.03 -10.69
C GLN A 351 2.20 -23.34 -10.02
N SER A 352 1.36 -24.37 -10.13
CA SER A 352 1.66 -25.68 -9.55
C SER A 352 2.96 -26.24 -10.13
N LYS A 353 3.81 -26.78 -9.27
CA LYS A 353 4.74 -27.87 -9.62
C LYS A 353 4.51 -29.00 -8.63
N SER A 354 4.76 -30.22 -9.12
CA SER A 354 4.18 -31.49 -8.69
C SER A 354 4.18 -31.79 -7.18
N GLN A 355 3.35 -32.78 -6.80
CA GLN A 355 3.10 -33.31 -5.46
C GLN A 355 4.33 -33.82 -4.67
N PHE A 356 5.56 -33.69 -5.20
CA PHE A 356 6.76 -34.35 -4.69
C PHE A 356 8.03 -33.47 -4.59
N ASP A 357 7.94 -32.15 -4.69
CA ASP A 357 9.10 -31.30 -4.35
C ASP A 357 9.03 -30.84 -2.89
N PRO A 358 9.98 -31.23 -2.00
CA PRO A 358 9.97 -30.89 -0.58
C PRO A 358 10.41 -29.44 -0.31
N VAL A 359 10.47 -28.57 -1.33
CA VAL A 359 10.90 -27.18 -1.20
C VAL A 359 9.83 -26.24 -1.79
N PRO A 360 8.85 -25.77 -1.00
CA PRO A 360 7.73 -24.95 -1.50
C PRO A 360 8.07 -23.49 -1.88
N TRP A 361 9.35 -23.09 -1.90
CA TRP A 361 9.73 -21.68 -1.73
C TRP A 361 10.20 -20.92 -2.97
N PHE A 362 10.10 -21.49 -4.18
CA PHE A 362 10.45 -20.83 -5.46
C PHE A 362 9.30 -20.86 -6.48
N SER A 363 8.06 -20.69 -6.02
CA SER A 363 6.91 -20.79 -6.91
C SER A 363 6.87 -19.61 -7.91
N ASN A 364 6.97 -19.91 -9.20
CA ASN A 364 6.60 -18.99 -10.26
C ASN A 364 5.14 -18.58 -10.01
N THR A 365 4.94 -17.34 -9.57
CA THR A 365 3.63 -16.84 -9.21
C THR A 365 3.18 -15.88 -10.29
N LYS A 366 2.03 -16.17 -10.87
CA LYS A 366 1.43 -15.35 -11.91
C LYS A 366 0.74 -14.14 -11.28
N LEU A 367 1.06 -12.93 -11.71
CA LEU A 367 0.36 -11.73 -11.29
C LEU A 367 -0.76 -11.43 -12.30
N ILE A 368 -2.00 -11.49 -11.83
CA ILE A 368 -3.17 -11.11 -12.62
C ILE A 368 -3.91 -9.97 -11.94
N LEU A 369 -4.57 -9.15 -12.74
CA LEU A 369 -5.47 -8.12 -12.27
C LEU A 369 -6.88 -8.50 -12.68
N VAL A 370 -7.78 -8.59 -11.71
CA VAL A 370 -9.18 -8.94 -11.94
C VAL A 370 -10.08 -7.76 -11.62
N ARG A 371 -11.15 -7.64 -12.40
CA ARG A 371 -12.30 -6.79 -12.08
C ARG A 371 -13.33 -7.65 -11.37
N VAL A 372 -13.81 -7.12 -10.25
CA VAL A 372 -14.84 -7.72 -9.41
C VAL A 372 -16.02 -6.76 -9.35
N ASN A 373 -17.19 -7.21 -9.79
CA ASN A 373 -18.45 -6.47 -9.68
C ASN A 373 -19.42 -7.32 -8.84
N ASN A 374 -20.19 -6.70 -7.95
CA ASN A 374 -21.05 -7.42 -7.01
C ASN A 374 -20.31 -8.57 -6.27
N TRP A 375 -19.02 -8.34 -5.97
CA TRP A 375 -18.13 -9.29 -5.30
C TRP A 375 -17.86 -10.61 -6.00
N THR A 376 -18.19 -10.72 -7.29
CA THR A 376 -17.81 -11.83 -8.17
C THR A 376 -16.83 -11.38 -9.23
N VAL A 377 -15.89 -12.25 -9.60
CA VAL A 377 -14.92 -11.95 -10.67
C VAL A 377 -15.69 -11.91 -11.99
N THR A 378 -15.68 -10.75 -12.67
CA THR A 378 -16.30 -10.61 -13.98
C THR A 378 -15.28 -10.76 -15.10
N ASP A 379 -14.09 -10.20 -14.92
CA ASP A 379 -13.09 -10.11 -15.98
C ASP A 379 -11.66 -10.24 -15.44
N VAL A 380 -10.79 -10.87 -16.24
CA VAL A 380 -9.34 -10.78 -16.07
C VAL A 380 -8.84 -9.68 -17.01
N ILE A 381 -8.43 -8.55 -16.44
CA ILE A 381 -8.10 -7.34 -17.20
C ILE A 381 -6.59 -7.11 -17.38
N GLY A 382 -5.76 -7.97 -16.78
CA GLY A 382 -4.32 -7.93 -16.94
C GLY A 382 -3.67 -9.25 -16.54
N ASP A 383 -2.74 -9.71 -17.38
CA ASP A 383 -1.87 -10.85 -17.13
C ASP A 383 -0.43 -10.40 -17.34
N PHE A 384 0.34 -10.34 -16.25
CA PHE A 384 1.69 -9.77 -16.27
C PHE A 384 2.79 -10.85 -16.26
N GLY A 385 2.40 -12.12 -16.41
CA GLY A 385 3.30 -13.27 -16.39
C GLY A 385 3.75 -13.67 -14.99
N SER A 386 4.77 -14.54 -14.96
CA SER A 386 5.29 -15.14 -13.74
C SER A 386 6.42 -14.32 -13.12
N PHE A 387 6.39 -14.22 -11.80
CA PHE A 387 7.44 -13.61 -10.99
C PHE A 387 7.93 -14.64 -9.97
N GLN A 388 9.24 -14.66 -9.72
CA GLN A 388 9.82 -15.46 -8.64
C GLN A 388 9.82 -14.65 -7.35
N PHE A 389 9.27 -15.21 -6.28
CA PHE A 389 9.29 -14.65 -4.94
C PHE A 389 10.10 -15.60 -4.05
N ASN A 390 11.06 -15.10 -3.25
CA ASN A 390 11.88 -15.95 -2.36
C ASN A 390 11.18 -16.29 -1.02
N GLU A 391 11.85 -17.05 -0.13
CA GLU A 391 11.37 -17.53 1.19
C GLU A 391 10.77 -16.45 2.11
N TYR A 392 11.20 -15.19 2.00
CA TYR A 392 10.62 -14.06 2.73
C TYR A 392 9.59 -13.28 1.91
N TRP A 393 9.14 -13.84 0.78
CA TRP A 393 8.49 -13.20 -0.36
C TRP A 393 9.40 -12.24 -1.17
N ASN A 394 10.70 -12.15 -0.92
CA ASN A 394 11.60 -11.17 -1.56
C ASN A 394 11.92 -11.51 -3.01
N VAL A 395 11.38 -10.71 -3.94
CA VAL A 395 12.22 -9.90 -4.83
C VAL A 395 11.59 -8.49 -5.03
N GLN A 396 11.95 -7.48 -4.22
CA GLN A 396 11.63 -6.02 -4.41
C GLN A 396 10.12 -5.63 -4.57
N LYS A 397 9.34 -6.08 -3.59
CA LYS A 397 7.97 -6.63 -3.61
C LYS A 397 6.75 -5.75 -3.89
N MET A 398 5.82 -6.41 -4.58
CA MET A 398 4.37 -6.24 -4.69
C MET A 398 3.85 -5.07 -5.53
N SER A 399 2.69 -5.33 -6.12
CA SER A 399 2.00 -4.35 -6.92
C SER A 399 1.34 -3.33 -6.02
N PHE A 400 1.67 -2.05 -6.26
CA PHE A 400 1.09 -0.93 -5.53
C PHE A 400 0.36 -0.05 -6.52
N TRP A 401 -0.75 0.50 -6.07
CA TRP A 401 -1.42 1.53 -6.84
C TRP A 401 -0.76 2.87 -6.57
N LEU A 402 -0.27 3.50 -7.62
CA LEU A 402 0.20 4.87 -7.61
C LEU A 402 -0.94 5.74 -8.13
N THR A 403 -1.25 6.84 -7.46
CA THR A 403 -2.15 7.90 -7.97
C THR A 403 -1.31 9.05 -8.52
N PRO A 404 -0.76 8.96 -9.74
CA PRO A 404 0.17 9.98 -10.24
C PRO A 404 -0.52 11.32 -10.53
N SER A 405 -1.85 11.38 -10.47
CA SER A 405 -2.65 12.61 -10.57
C SER A 405 -2.66 13.45 -9.30
N LEU A 406 -2.22 12.89 -8.16
CA LEU A 406 -2.24 13.54 -6.85
C LEU A 406 -0.91 14.18 -6.43
N LEU A 407 -0.06 14.55 -7.41
CA LEU A 407 1.25 15.20 -7.17
C LEU A 407 1.18 16.39 -6.21
#